data_AF-A0AAV3IZH5-F1
#
_entry.id   AF-A0AAV3IZH5-F1
#
_cell.length_a   1.000
_cell.length_b   1.000
_cell.length_c   1.000
_cell.angle_alpha   90.00
_cell.angle_beta   90.00
_cell.angle_gamma   90.00
#
_symmetry.space_group_name_H-M   'P 1'
#
loop_
_entity.id
_entity.type
_entity.pdbx_description
1 polymer ?
#
loop_
_entity_poly.entity_id
_entity_poly.type
_entity_poly.pdbx_seq_one_letter_code
_entity_poly.pdbx_strand_id
1 'polypeptide(L)'
;MKIEMAELFSKEHTSAVKLRKQVLGGKIDWDNEKNLHVFVAIENDEVVGTAAIQLYPFGIARVRQVAVAPEYQGQHIGDQLMNSLEEFAQEHGHLRIILTERKTAQLFYMKRDYQRMLFSFKKHEIEFLWMMKTLPTVEVPVFSEN
;
A
#
# COMPACT_ATOMS: atom_id res chain seq x y z
N MET A 1 -6.17 14.75 9.57
CA MET A 1 -6.02 13.73 8.51
C MET A 1 -6.78 12.45 8.88
N LYS A 2 -7.43 11.81 7.90
CA LYS A 2 -8.17 10.54 8.04
C LYS A 2 -7.62 9.53 7.03
N ILE A 3 -7.47 8.26 7.42
CA ILE A 3 -7.23 7.16 6.47
C ILE A 3 -8.53 6.37 6.31
N GLU A 4 -8.90 6.05 5.08
CA GLU A 4 -10.06 5.21 4.81
C GLU A 4 -9.87 4.36 3.55
N MET A 5 -10.64 3.28 3.45
CA MET A 5 -10.73 2.47 2.24
C MET A 5 -11.71 3.14 1.27
N ALA A 6 -11.28 3.36 0.03
CA ALA A 6 -12.08 3.95 -1.01
C ALA A 6 -12.76 2.86 -1.86
N GLU A 7 -14.08 2.98 -2.03
CA GLU A 7 -14.83 2.10 -2.93
C GLU A 7 -14.47 2.37 -4.39
N LEU A 8 -14.48 1.33 -5.22
CA LEU A 8 -14.19 1.46 -6.65
C LEU A 8 -15.14 2.46 -7.31
N PHE A 9 -14.60 3.44 -8.03
CA PHE A 9 -15.33 4.54 -8.69
C PHE A 9 -15.99 5.57 -7.74
N SER A 10 -15.71 5.53 -6.44
CA SER A 10 -16.02 6.63 -5.53
C SER A 10 -15.25 7.92 -5.88
N LYS A 11 -15.65 9.04 -5.26
CA LYS A 11 -14.95 10.32 -5.39
C LYS A 11 -13.50 10.19 -4.91
N GLU A 12 -13.30 9.47 -3.83
CA GLU A 12 -12.02 9.22 -3.17
C GLU A 12 -11.14 8.33 -4.04
N HIS A 13 -11.70 7.25 -4.60
CA HIS A 13 -10.99 6.38 -5.55
C HIS A 13 -10.57 7.12 -6.82
N THR A 14 -11.45 7.94 -7.37
CA THR A 14 -11.15 8.77 -8.55
C THR A 14 -10.02 9.76 -8.25
N SER A 15 -10.04 10.36 -7.06
CA SER A 15 -8.99 11.26 -6.60
C SER A 15 -7.65 10.54 -6.39
N ALA A 16 -7.68 9.33 -5.82
CA ALA A 16 -6.50 8.47 -5.69
C ALA A 16 -5.88 8.12 -7.06
N VAL A 17 -6.72 7.77 -8.03
CA VAL A 17 -6.34 7.50 -9.41
C VAL A 17 -5.64 8.71 -10.04
N LYS A 18 -6.18 9.92 -9.84
CA LYS A 18 -5.59 11.18 -10.31
C LYS A 18 -4.22 11.42 -9.67
N LEU A 19 -4.11 11.26 -8.34
CA LEU A 19 -2.87 11.44 -7.60
C LEU A 19 -1.79 10.45 -8.05
N ARG A 20 -2.12 9.16 -8.22
CA ARG A 20 -1.21 8.14 -8.73
C ARG A 20 -0.67 8.50 -10.10
N LYS A 21 -1.52 9.01 -11.00
CA LYS A 21 -1.09 9.45 -12.33
C LYS A 21 -0.09 10.60 -12.25
N GLN A 22 -0.28 11.54 -11.33
CA GLN A 22 0.62 12.68 -11.12
C GLN A 22 1.96 12.24 -10.51
N VAL A 23 1.95 11.38 -9.49
CA VAL A 23 3.15 11.03 -8.71
C VAL A 23 3.92 9.84 -9.31
N LEU A 24 3.22 8.78 -9.70
CA LEU A 24 3.83 7.54 -10.18
C LEU A 24 3.98 7.50 -11.70
N GLY A 25 3.09 8.21 -12.41
CA GLY A 25 2.95 8.14 -13.86
C GLY A 25 2.34 6.81 -14.33
N GLY A 26 2.19 6.69 -15.65
CA GLY A 26 1.69 5.48 -16.31
C GLY A 26 0.18 5.47 -16.58
N LYS A 27 -0.27 4.38 -17.21
CA LYS A 27 -1.68 4.12 -17.50
C LYS A 27 -2.27 3.20 -16.43
N ILE A 28 -3.53 3.41 -16.11
CA ILE A 28 -4.28 2.54 -15.21
C ILE A 28 -4.78 1.35 -16.00
N ASP A 29 -4.58 0.19 -15.41
CA ASP A 29 -5.13 -1.08 -15.89
C ASP A 29 -6.38 -1.38 -15.06
N TRP A 30 -7.54 -1.15 -15.65
CA TRP A 30 -8.83 -1.26 -14.96
C TRP A 30 -9.20 -2.70 -14.58
N ASP A 31 -8.64 -3.70 -15.26
CA ASP A 31 -8.88 -5.10 -14.90
C ASP A 31 -8.08 -5.48 -13.66
N ASN A 32 -6.86 -4.96 -13.54
CA ASN A 32 -6.08 -5.09 -12.32
C ASN A 32 -6.62 -4.21 -11.17
N GLU A 33 -7.12 -3.02 -11.45
CA GLU A 33 -7.62 -2.06 -10.44
C GLU A 33 -8.79 -2.64 -9.62
N LYS A 34 -9.67 -3.43 -10.24
CA LYS A 34 -10.81 -4.10 -9.56
C LYS A 34 -10.38 -5.07 -8.46
N ASN A 35 -9.15 -5.57 -8.52
CA ASN A 35 -8.61 -6.51 -7.54
C ASN A 35 -7.82 -5.82 -6.42
N LEU A 36 -7.82 -4.47 -6.39
CA LEU A 36 -7.11 -3.69 -5.39
C LEU A 36 -8.07 -3.18 -4.33
N HIS A 37 -7.69 -3.39 -3.07
CA HIS A 37 -8.24 -2.64 -1.96
C HIS A 37 -7.47 -1.33 -1.85
N VAL A 38 -8.14 -0.21 -2.11
CA VAL A 38 -7.52 1.12 -2.18
C VAL A 38 -7.75 1.85 -0.87
N PHE A 39 -6.67 2.32 -0.27
CA PHE A 39 -6.69 3.21 0.88
C PHE A 39 -6.27 4.62 0.44
N VAL A 40 -6.90 5.61 1.06
CA VAL A 40 -6.65 7.03 0.83
C VAL A 40 -6.39 7.75 2.14
N ALA A 41 -5.51 8.74 2.08
CA ALA A 41 -5.31 9.71 3.15
C ALA A 41 -6.02 11.01 2.76
N ILE A 42 -6.93 11.48 3.60
CA ILE A 42 -7.76 12.65 3.38
C ILE A 42 -7.39 13.75 4.38
N GLU A 43 -7.11 14.93 3.84
CA GLU A 43 -6.87 16.15 4.60
C GLU A 43 -7.64 17.30 3.93
N ASN A 44 -8.41 18.05 4.72
CA ASN A 44 -9.27 19.14 4.22
C ASN A 44 -10.18 18.73 3.03
N ASP A 45 -10.81 17.55 3.12
CA ASP A 45 -11.67 16.96 2.08
C ASP A 45 -10.96 16.64 0.74
N GLU A 46 -9.63 16.64 0.73
CA GLU A 46 -8.80 16.29 -0.42
C GLU A 46 -7.99 15.00 -0.17
N VAL A 47 -7.89 14.16 -1.20
CA VAL A 47 -7.02 12.98 -1.16
C VAL A 47 -5.57 13.41 -1.38
N VAL A 48 -4.79 13.38 -0.30
CA VAL A 48 -3.37 13.79 -0.27
C VAL A 48 -2.41 12.59 -0.33
N GLY A 49 -2.93 11.38 -0.15
CA GLY A 49 -2.15 10.15 -0.24
C GLY A 49 -3.00 8.96 -0.62
N THR A 50 -2.37 7.93 -1.18
CA THR A 50 -3.02 6.66 -1.49
C THR A 50 -2.04 5.51 -1.44
N ALA A 51 -2.54 4.34 -1.06
CA ALA A 51 -1.85 3.07 -1.18
C ALA A 51 -2.88 2.00 -1.53
N ALA A 52 -2.46 0.95 -2.22
CA ALA A 52 -3.32 -0.16 -2.59
C ALA A 52 -2.73 -1.48 -2.11
N ILE A 53 -3.60 -2.44 -1.78
CA ILE A 53 -3.18 -3.79 -1.43
C ILE A 53 -3.98 -4.81 -2.25
N GLN A 54 -3.29 -5.85 -2.68
CA GLN A 54 -3.86 -6.99 -3.37
C GLN A 54 -3.58 -8.24 -2.55
N LEU A 55 -4.61 -9.00 -2.25
CA LEU A 55 -4.51 -10.26 -1.52
C LEU A 55 -4.28 -11.42 -2.51
N TYR A 56 -3.33 -12.29 -2.20
CA TYR A 56 -2.99 -13.49 -2.97
C TYR A 56 -3.12 -14.74 -2.11
N PRO A 57 -3.32 -15.92 -2.73
CA PRO A 57 -3.33 -17.19 -2.03
C PRO A 57 -2.09 -17.43 -1.16
N PHE A 58 -2.21 -18.36 -0.22
CA PHE A 58 -1.14 -18.74 0.73
C PHE A 58 -0.72 -17.61 1.69
N GLY A 59 -1.63 -16.69 1.99
CA GLY A 59 -1.42 -15.64 2.99
C GLY A 59 -0.41 -14.57 2.56
N ILE A 60 -0.31 -14.30 1.24
CA ILE A 60 0.59 -13.29 0.68
C ILE A 60 -0.20 -12.05 0.29
N ALA A 61 0.13 -10.89 0.84
CA ALA A 61 -0.42 -9.61 0.41
C ALA A 61 0.63 -8.82 -0.37
N ARG A 62 0.21 -8.07 -1.39
CA ARG A 62 1.10 -7.21 -2.17
C ARG A 62 0.66 -5.76 -2.08
N VAL A 63 1.55 -4.90 -1.61
CA VAL A 63 1.37 -3.45 -1.66
C VAL A 63 1.68 -2.93 -3.06
N ARG A 64 0.81 -2.05 -3.55
CA ARG A 64 0.90 -1.42 -4.88
C ARG A 64 0.56 0.06 -4.77
N GLN A 65 1.05 0.83 -5.74
CA GLN A 65 0.61 2.20 -6.01
C GLN A 65 0.62 3.16 -4.80
N VAL A 66 1.64 3.05 -3.93
CA VAL A 66 1.85 3.99 -2.82
C VAL A 66 2.29 5.34 -3.38
N ALA A 67 1.53 6.40 -3.10
CA ALA A 67 1.80 7.76 -3.54
C ALA A 67 1.32 8.76 -2.49
N VAL A 68 2.12 9.79 -2.23
CA VAL A 68 1.76 10.94 -1.39
C VAL A 68 2.05 12.20 -2.20
N ALA A 69 1.12 13.14 -2.20
CA ALA A 69 1.27 14.43 -2.86
C ALA A 69 2.56 15.13 -2.37
N PRO A 70 3.41 15.68 -3.28
CA PRO A 70 4.72 16.21 -2.93
C PRO A 70 4.74 17.18 -1.74
N GLU A 71 3.76 18.06 -1.67
CA GLU A 71 3.56 19.07 -0.62
C GLU A 71 3.17 18.48 0.74
N TYR A 72 2.69 17.22 0.76
CA TYR A 72 2.32 16.48 1.97
C TYR A 72 3.34 15.39 2.35
N GLN A 73 4.46 15.28 1.62
CA GLN A 73 5.54 14.34 1.96
C GLN A 73 6.30 14.78 3.22
N GLY A 74 6.91 13.81 3.92
CA GLY A 74 7.63 14.06 5.17
C GLY A 74 6.73 14.23 6.39
N GLN A 75 5.40 14.14 6.24
CA GLN A 75 4.41 14.29 7.31
C GLN A 75 3.86 12.94 7.82
N HIS A 76 4.62 11.85 7.69
CA HIS A 76 4.24 10.49 8.09
C HIS A 76 2.96 9.92 7.45
N ILE A 77 2.45 10.51 6.38
CA ILE A 77 1.26 10.02 5.66
C ILE A 77 1.50 8.63 5.06
N GLY A 78 2.68 8.44 4.44
CA GLY A 78 3.08 7.14 3.90
C GLY A 78 3.14 6.06 4.99
N ASP A 79 3.54 6.43 6.21
CA ASP A 79 3.58 5.49 7.33
C ASP A 79 2.18 5.07 7.76
N GLN A 80 1.24 6.01 7.85
CA GLN A 80 -0.14 5.74 8.24
C GLN A 80 -0.88 4.89 7.20
N LEU A 81 -0.67 5.17 5.92
CA LEU A 81 -1.19 4.34 4.82
C LEU A 81 -0.65 2.91 4.91
N MET A 82 0.65 2.74 5.09
CA MET A 82 1.26 1.42 5.17
C MET A 82 0.81 0.65 6.42
N ASN A 83 0.63 1.32 7.57
CA ASN A 83 0.06 0.68 8.77
C ASN A 83 -1.34 0.13 8.47
N SER A 84 -2.20 0.91 7.81
CA SER A 84 -3.55 0.46 7.44
C SER A 84 -3.52 -0.73 6.49
N LEU A 85 -2.55 -0.80 5.57
CA LEU A 85 -2.37 -1.96 4.68
C LEU A 85 -1.88 -3.19 5.42
N GLU A 86 -0.94 -3.03 6.36
CA GLU A 86 -0.41 -4.12 7.19
C GLU A 86 -1.50 -4.70 8.09
N GLU A 87 -2.28 -3.84 8.76
CA GLU A 87 -3.44 -4.23 9.57
C GLU A 87 -4.48 -4.98 8.73
N PHE A 88 -4.87 -4.41 7.58
CA PHE A 88 -5.80 -5.06 6.66
C PHE A 88 -5.30 -6.44 6.20
N ALA A 89 -4.00 -6.59 5.89
CA ALA A 89 -3.43 -7.87 5.53
C ALA A 89 -3.53 -8.89 6.68
N GLN A 90 -3.21 -8.48 7.91
CA GLN A 90 -3.28 -9.33 9.10
C GLN A 90 -4.70 -9.79 9.39
N GLU A 91 -5.68 -8.88 9.35
CA GLU A 91 -7.10 -9.19 9.56
C GLU A 91 -7.63 -10.23 8.58
N HIS A 92 -7.07 -10.25 7.36
CA HIS A 92 -7.44 -11.22 6.32
C HIS A 92 -6.54 -12.47 6.31
N GLY A 93 -5.69 -12.68 7.33
CA GLY A 93 -4.81 -13.85 7.43
C GLY A 93 -3.59 -13.84 6.49
N HIS A 94 -3.21 -12.68 5.96
CA HIS A 94 -2.07 -12.51 5.07
C HIS A 94 -0.85 -11.98 5.83
N LEU A 95 -0.06 -12.91 6.37
CA LEU A 95 1.09 -12.59 7.23
C LEU A 95 2.37 -12.26 6.45
N ARG A 96 2.38 -12.43 5.12
CA ARG A 96 3.53 -12.10 4.27
C ARG A 96 3.17 -10.93 3.37
N ILE A 97 3.75 -9.77 3.63
CA ILE A 97 3.51 -8.59 2.81
C ILE A 97 4.72 -8.31 1.92
N ILE A 98 4.48 -8.20 0.61
CA ILE A 98 5.51 -7.96 -0.40
C ILE A 98 5.24 -6.67 -1.14
N LEU A 99 6.29 -6.02 -1.64
CA LEU A 99 6.16 -4.83 -2.46
C LEU A 99 7.31 -4.73 -3.46
N THR A 100 7.13 -3.81 -4.41
CA THR A 100 8.18 -3.43 -5.35
C THR A 100 8.43 -1.94 -5.25
N GLU A 101 9.63 -1.55 -4.87
CA GLU A 101 10.01 -0.16 -4.72
C GLU A 101 11.00 0.32 -5.79
N ARG A 102 11.01 1.64 -5.99
CA ARG A 102 12.12 2.34 -6.66
C ARG A 102 13.25 2.52 -5.66
N LYS A 103 14.50 2.62 -6.15
CA LYS A 103 15.68 2.86 -5.32
C LYS A 103 15.53 4.06 -4.37
N THR A 104 14.78 5.09 -4.76
CA THR A 104 14.52 6.29 -3.95
C THR A 104 13.67 6.03 -2.69
N ALA A 105 12.80 5.01 -2.70
CA ALA A 105 11.92 4.67 -1.60
C ALA A 105 12.49 3.57 -0.68
N GLN A 106 13.67 3.03 -0.99
CA GLN A 106 14.29 1.93 -0.24
C GLN A 106 14.46 2.25 1.25
N LEU A 107 14.98 3.43 1.58
CA LEU A 107 15.20 3.81 2.98
C LEU A 107 13.89 3.93 3.76
N PHE A 108 12.79 4.32 3.11
CA PHE A 108 11.47 4.38 3.74
C PHE A 108 11.01 2.98 4.16
N TYR A 109 11.06 2.01 3.25
CA TYR A 109 10.63 0.64 3.55
C TYR A 109 11.57 -0.08 4.52
N MET A 110 12.89 0.13 4.44
CA MET A 110 13.84 -0.47 5.39
C MET A 110 13.61 0.01 6.83
N LYS A 111 13.22 1.27 7.03
CA LYS A 111 12.83 1.80 8.35
C LYS A 111 11.55 1.17 8.92
N ARG A 112 10.77 0.50 8.08
CA ARG A 112 9.54 -0.21 8.43
C ARG A 112 9.73 -1.72 8.52
N ASP A 113 10.98 -2.16 8.68
CA ASP A 113 11.41 -3.56 8.77
C ASP A 113 11.15 -4.41 7.52
N TYR A 114 10.96 -3.78 6.38
CA TYR A 114 10.98 -4.50 5.11
C TYR A 114 12.42 -4.90 4.76
N GLN A 115 12.57 -6.14 4.35
CA GLN A 115 13.84 -6.73 3.92
C GLN A 115 13.87 -6.84 2.41
N ARG A 116 15.03 -6.55 1.82
CA ARG A 116 15.25 -6.70 0.38
C ARG A 116 15.31 -8.16 -0.01
N MET A 117 14.63 -8.50 -1.10
CA MET A 117 14.81 -9.76 -1.80
C MET A 117 15.92 -9.61 -2.85
N LEU A 118 16.57 -10.73 -3.19
CA LEU A 118 17.69 -10.77 -4.14
C LEU A 118 17.29 -10.57 -5.61
N PHE A 119 16.02 -10.25 -5.87
CA PHE A 119 15.47 -10.10 -7.22
C PHE A 119 15.18 -8.63 -7.51
N SER A 120 15.75 -8.13 -8.62
CA SER A 120 15.37 -6.86 -9.22
C SER A 120 14.80 -7.11 -10.61
N PHE A 121 13.97 -6.20 -11.10
CA PHE A 121 13.54 -6.21 -12.49
C PHE A 121 13.43 -4.80 -13.03
N LYS A 122 13.59 -4.67 -14.35
CA LYS A 122 13.42 -3.39 -15.04
C LYS A 122 12.06 -3.35 -15.72
N LYS A 123 11.35 -2.25 -15.53
CA LYS A 123 10.13 -1.95 -16.28
C LYS A 123 10.34 -0.61 -16.99
N HIS A 124 10.45 -0.65 -18.32
CA HIS A 124 10.96 0.45 -19.13
C HIS A 124 12.38 0.84 -18.65
N GLU A 125 12.59 2.08 -18.22
CA GLU A 125 13.89 2.56 -17.72
C GLU A 125 14.00 2.55 -16.18
N ILE A 126 12.97 2.07 -15.49
CA ILE A 126 12.92 2.08 -14.02
C ILE A 126 13.30 0.71 -13.49
N GLU A 127 14.32 0.67 -12.64
CA GLU A 127 14.69 -0.51 -11.87
C GLU A 127 13.85 -0.58 -10.59
N PHE A 128 13.20 -1.73 -10.41
CA PHE A 128 12.43 -2.08 -9.24
C PHE A 128 13.15 -3.16 -8.44
N LEU A 129 13.14 -2.98 -7.13
CA LEU A 129 13.60 -3.97 -6.16
C LEU A 129 12.39 -4.58 -5.49
N TRP A 130 12.50 -5.85 -5.12
CA TRP A 130 11.48 -6.50 -4.31
C TRP A 130 11.85 -6.40 -2.83
N MET A 131 10.82 -6.16 -2.00
CA MET A 131 10.93 -6.18 -0.55
C MET A 131 9.82 -7.01 0.07
N MET A 132 10.08 -7.55 1.24
CA MET A 132 9.12 -8.32 2.01
C MET A 132 9.21 -8.03 3.51
N LYS A 133 8.09 -8.20 4.20
CA LYS A 133 7.99 -8.18 5.67
C LYS A 133 7.06 -9.32 6.09
N THR A 134 7.39 -9.95 7.22
CA THR A 134 6.48 -10.87 7.90
C THR A 134 5.75 -10.10 8.99
N LEU A 135 4.43 -10.13 8.93
CA LEU A 135 3.56 -9.48 9.90
C LEU A 135 3.32 -10.42 11.09
N PRO A 136 3.24 -9.90 12.31
CA PRO A 136 2.89 -10.72 13.47
C PRO A 136 1.46 -11.25 13.32
N THR A 137 1.18 -12.39 13.93
CA THR A 137 -0.19 -12.89 14.05
C THR A 137 -0.98 -11.98 15.00
N VAL A 138 -2.17 -11.57 14.60
CA VAL A 138 -3.12 -10.93 15.54
C VAL A 138 -3.64 -12.05 16.44
N GLU A 139 -3.27 -12.02 17.72
CA GLU A 139 -3.87 -12.91 18.72
C GLU A 139 -5.35 -12.50 18.85
N VAL A 140 -6.24 -13.31 18.30
CA VAL A 140 -7.67 -13.16 18.55
C VAL A 140 -7.89 -13.55 20.01
N PRO A 141 -8.44 -12.69 20.89
CA PRO A 141 -8.76 -13.08 22.24
C PRO A 141 -9.69 -14.29 22.17
N VAL A 142 -9.25 -15.40 22.76
CA VAL A 142 -10.09 -16.59 22.94
C VAL A 142 -11.20 -16.15 23.88
N PHE A 143 -12.39 -15.86 23.33
CA PHE A 143 -13.59 -15.79 24.14
C PHE A 143 -13.84 -17.21 24.62
N SER A 144 -13.42 -17.49 25.84
CA SER A 144 -13.81 -18.67 26.59
C SER A 144 -15.34 -18.66 26.68
N GLU A 145 -15.99 -19.58 25.97
CA GLU A 145 -17.39 -19.90 26.20
C GLU A 145 -17.54 -20.34 27.67
N ASN A 146 -18.40 -19.64 28.40
CA ASN A 146 -18.83 -20.00 29.77
C ASN A 146 -19.71 -21.25 29.76
#